data_AF-A0A8X8I7P5-F1
#
_entry.id   AF-A0A8X8I7P5-F1
#
_cell.length_a   1.000
_cell.length_b   1.000
_cell.length_c   1.000
_cell.angle_alpha   90.00
_cell.angle_beta   90.00
_cell.angle_gamma   90.00
#
_symmetry.space_group_name_H-M   'P 1'
#
loop_
_entity.id
_entity.type
_entity.pdbx_description
1 polymer ?
#
loop_
_entity_poly.entity_id
_entity_poly.type
_entity_poly.pdbx_seq_one_letter_code
_entity_poly.pdbx_strand_id
1 'polypeptide(L)' 'MLGIPRSTYYQRLNHKESSRERENREITQRIISIHQESKQRYGAPKIHHLLKQEGFQVSLKRVQRLMKKSPTPSMRHEN' A
#
# COMPACT_ATOMS: atom_id res chain seq x y z
N MET A 1 2.13 -24.68 5.76
CA MET A 1 1.74 -23.28 6.07
C MET A 1 3.00 -22.41 5.97
N LEU A 2 3.19 -21.67 4.89
CA LEU A 2 4.36 -20.79 4.75
C LEU A 2 4.08 -19.45 5.45
N GLY A 3 4.38 -19.42 6.75
CA GLY A 3 4.48 -18.21 7.56
C GLY A 3 5.73 -17.44 7.16
N ILE A 4 5.62 -16.65 6.10
CA ILE A 4 6.55 -15.54 5.90
C ILE A 4 5.98 -14.37 6.71
N PRO A 5 6.71 -13.80 7.69
CA PRO A 5 6.32 -12.51 8.25
C PRO A 5 6.26 -11.49 7.10
N ARG A 6 5.03 -11.06 6.80
CA ARG A 6 4.62 -10.25 5.63
C ARG A 6 5.29 -8.87 5.52
N SER A 7 6.09 -8.48 6.50
CA SER A 7 6.82 -7.21 6.56
C SER A 7 8.15 -7.20 5.82
N THR A 8 8.66 -8.35 5.37
CA THR A 8 10.04 -8.47 4.83
C THR A 8 10.20 -8.10 3.35
N TYR A 9 9.13 -7.78 2.61
CA TYR A 9 9.22 -7.64 1.15
C TYR A 9 9.77 -6.28 0.65
N TYR A 10 9.85 -5.21 1.48
CA TYR A 10 10.35 -3.89 1.04
C TYR A 10 11.50 -3.31 1.86
N GLN A 11 12.38 -4.15 2.42
CA GLN A 11 13.66 -3.67 2.97
C GLN A 11 14.65 -3.21 1.87
N ARG A 12 14.31 -3.36 0.59
CA ARG A 12 15.15 -2.92 -0.52
C ARG A 12 14.50 -1.78 -1.26
N LEU A 13 15.05 -0.58 -1.06
CA LEU A 13 15.34 0.40 -2.11
C LEU A 13 16.27 1.46 -1.49
N ASN A 14 17.56 1.13 -1.50
CA ASN A 14 18.66 2.02 -1.14
C ASN A 14 18.92 3.00 -2.29
N HIS A 15 18.15 4.09 -2.42
CA HIS A 15 18.58 5.26 -3.21
C HIS A 15 17.94 6.52 -2.64
N LYS A 16 18.76 7.35 -1.96
CA LYS A 16 18.57 8.77 -1.60
C LYS A 16 17.13 9.31 -1.78
N GLU A 17 16.19 8.85 -0.94
CA GLU A 17 14.76 9.11 -1.11
C GLU A 17 14.46 10.60 -0.86
N SER A 18 13.79 11.26 -1.81
CA SER A 18 13.21 12.59 -1.58
C SER A 18 12.12 12.48 -0.49
N SER A 19 11.84 13.55 0.26
CA SER A 19 10.79 13.56 1.31
C SER A 19 9.45 12.97 0.84
N ARG A 20 9.12 13.19 -0.45
CA ARG A 20 7.90 12.65 -1.10
C ARG A 20 7.96 11.14 -1.37
N GLU A 21 9.13 10.59 -1.63
CA GLU A 21 9.30 9.15 -1.87
C GLU A 21 9.19 8.36 -0.58
N ARG A 22 9.75 8.88 0.51
CA ARG A 22 9.57 8.32 1.84
C ARG A 22 8.09 8.28 2.25
N GLU A 23 7.38 9.39 2.08
CA GLU A 23 5.94 9.47 2.32
C GLU A 23 5.18 8.43 1.47
N ASN A 24 5.45 8.38 0.16
CA ASN A 24 4.83 7.41 -0.75
C ASN A 24 5.12 5.96 -0.31
N ARG A 25 6.32 5.67 0.19
CA ARG A 25 6.72 4.34 0.67
C ARG A 25 5.95 3.96 1.92
N GLU A 26 5.85 4.85 2.90
CA GLU A 26 5.07 4.64 4.12
C GLU A 26 3.59 4.38 3.80
N ILE A 27 3.00 5.21 2.94
CA ILE A 27 1.61 5.03 2.46
C ILE A 27 1.46 3.68 1.76
N THR A 28 2.37 3.33 0.86
CA THR A 28 2.31 2.07 0.11
C THR A 28 2.41 0.86 1.04
N GLN A 29 3.29 0.91 2.04
CA GLN A 29 3.39 -0.13 3.06
C GLN A 29 2.07 -0.30 3.81
N ARG A 30 1.43 0.81 4.18
CA ARG A 30 0.18 0.76 4.93
C ARG A 30 -0.98 0.23 4.07
N ILE A 31 -1.09 0.65 2.81
CA ILE A 31 -2.05 0.11 1.82
C ILE A 31 -1.96 -1.42 1.77
N ILE A 32 -0.75 -1.94 1.63
CA ILE A 32 -0.52 -3.38 1.48
C ILE A 32 -0.84 -4.12 2.79
N SER A 33 -0.46 -3.56 3.94
CA SER A 33 -0.78 -4.12 5.25
C SER A 33 -2.29 -4.27 5.43
N ILE A 34 -3.05 -3.18 5.20
CA ILE A 34 -4.52 -3.17 5.32
C ILE A 34 -5.14 -4.18 4.35
N HIS A 35 -4.68 -4.20 3.09
CA HIS A 35 -5.21 -5.11 2.09
C HIS A 35 -4.94 -6.58 2.46
N GLN A 36 -3.75 -6.90 2.98
CA GLN A 36 -3.41 -8.26 3.41
C GLN A 36 -4.16 -8.68 4.68
N GLU A 37 -4.27 -7.80 5.67
CA GLU A 37 -5.05 -8.01 6.89
C GLU A 37 -6.53 -8.30 6.56
N SER A 38 -7.05 -7.60 5.56
CA SER A 38 -8.42 -7.77 5.07
C SER A 38 -8.59 -8.96 4.12
N LYS A 39 -7.58 -9.84 4.00
CA LYS A 39 -7.55 -10.98 3.08
C LYS A 39 -7.87 -10.58 1.62
N GLN A 40 -7.36 -9.42 1.19
CA GLN A 40 -7.54 -8.85 -0.15
C GLN A 40 -8.99 -8.46 -0.48
N ARG A 41 -9.87 -8.38 0.53
CA ARG A 41 -11.27 -7.99 0.34
C ARG A 41 -11.47 -6.49 0.12
N TYR A 42 -10.53 -5.68 0.60
CA TYR A 42 -10.66 -4.22 0.56
C TYR A 42 -9.98 -3.67 -0.68
N GLY A 43 -10.78 -2.99 -1.50
CA GLY A 43 -10.32 -2.22 -2.64
C GLY A 43 -9.85 -0.82 -2.29
N ALA A 44 -9.42 -0.08 -3.31
CA ALA A 44 -8.89 1.28 -3.16
C ALA A 44 -9.79 2.25 -2.33
N PRO A 45 -11.14 2.27 -2.48
CA PRO A 45 -12.00 3.17 -1.71
C PRO A 45 -11.95 2.91 -0.20
N LYS A 46 -11.93 1.63 0.20
CA LYS A 46 -11.97 1.24 1.61
C LYS A 46 -10.62 1.41 2.28
N ILE A 47 -9.54 1.11 1.55
CA ILE A 47 -8.17 1.39 2.01
C ILE A 47 -7.94 2.90 2.15
N HIS A 48 -8.41 3.72 1.21
CA HIS A 48 -8.33 5.17 1.32
C HIS A 48 -9.05 5.71 2.56
N HIS A 49 -10.23 5.18 2.89
CA HIS A 49 -10.94 5.57 4.10
C HIS A 49 -10.14 5.24 5.36
N LEU A 50 -9.57 4.04 5.45
CA LEU A 50 -8.74 3.61 6.59
C LEU A 50 -7.47 4.45 6.73
N LEU A 51 -6.79 4.74 5.63
CA LEU A 51 -5.62 5.65 5.64
C LEU A 51 -5.98 7.05 6.14
N LYS A 52 -7.14 7.58 5.71
CA LYS A 52 -7.61 8.88 6.19
C LYS A 52 -7.95 8.85 7.69
N GLN A 53 -8.53 7.76 8.18
CA GLN A 53 -8.80 7.56 9.61
C GLN A 53 -7.51 7.46 10.44
N GLU A 54 -6.45 6.91 9.86
CA GLU A 54 -5.12 6.85 10.48
C GLU A 54 -4.33 8.17 10.41
N GLY A 55 -4.89 9.20 9.76
CA GLY A 55 -4.27 10.52 9.64
C GLY A 55 -3.40 10.72 8.39
N PHE A 56 -3.37 9.76 7.46
CA PHE A 56 -2.66 9.94 6.19
C PHE A 56 -3.45 10.87 5.25
N GLN A 57 -2.79 11.93 4.77
CA GLN A 57 -3.36 12.84 3.78
C GLN A 57 -3.09 12.33 2.35
N VAL A 58 -3.90 11.36 1.92
CA VAL A 58 -3.79 10.76 0.58
C VAL A 58 -5.11 10.87 -0.17
N SER A 59 -5.03 11.11 -1.48
CA SER A 59 -6.21 11.08 -2.35
C SER A 59 -6.47 9.67 -2.85
N LEU A 60 -7.75 9.36 -3.14
CA LEU A 60 -8.14 8.07 -3.72
C LEU A 60 -7.35 7.74 -5.00
N LYS A 61 -7.13 8.73 -5.88
CA LYS A 61 -6.30 8.57 -7.09
C LYS A 61 -4.86 8.19 -6.76
N ARG A 62 -4.28 8.74 -5.68
CA ARG A 62 -2.92 8.39 -5.22
C ARG A 62 -2.89 6.94 -4.74
N VAL A 63 -3.89 6.52 -3.96
CA VAL A 63 -4.04 5.13 -3.50
C VAL A 63 -4.18 4.16 -4.69
N GLN A 64 -5.07 4.44 -5.64
CA GLN A 64 -5.23 3.64 -6.87
C GLN A 64 -3.93 3.52 -7.65
N ARG A 65 -3.18 4.63 -7.83
CA ARG A 65 -1.90 4.62 -8.53
C ARG A 65 -0.85 3.77 -7.79
N LEU A 66 -0.78 3.87 -6.47
CA LEU A 66 0.15 3.08 -5.65
C LEU A 66 -0.22 1.59 -5.66
N MET A 67 -1.51 1.26 -5.60
CA MET A 67 -2.02 -0.11 -5.77
C MET A 67 -1.68 -0.66 -7.15
N LYS A 68 -1.87 0.10 -8.23
CA LYS A 68 -1.52 -0.30 -9.60
C LYS A 68 0.00 -0.46 -9.81
N LYS A 69 0.80 0.42 -9.17
CA LYS A 69 2.28 0.34 -9.21
C LYS A 69 2.81 -0.83 -8.38
N SER A 70 2.02 -1.39 -7.47
CA SER A 70 2.43 -2.54 -6.68
C SER A 70 2.64 -3.79 -7.57
N PRO A 71 3.64 -4.63 -7.24
CA PRO A 71 3.93 -5.86 -7.99
C PRO A 71 2.93 -6.98 -7.72
N THR A 72 2.01 -6.83 -6.75
CA THR A 72 1.05 -7.88 -6.42
C THR A 72 -0.10 -7.91 -7.45
N PRO A 73 -0.30 -9.02 -8.18
CA PRO A 73 -1.31 -9.11 -9.23
C PRO A 73 -2.74 -8.91 -8.72
N SER A 74 -3.01 -9.22 -7.44
CA SER A 74 -4.33 -9.05 -6.82
C SER A 74 -4.80 -7.59 -6.74
N MET A 75 -3.88 -6.61 -6.74
CA MET A 75 -4.22 -5.19 -6.67
C MET A 75 -4.35 -4.51 -8.04
N ARG A 76 -4.10 -5.24 -9.14
CA ARG A 76 -4.08 -4.68 -10.51
C ARG A 76 -5.44 -4.72 -11.20
N HIS A 77 -6.41 -5.43 -10.63
CA HIS A 77 -7.77 -5.58 -11.14
C HIS A 77 -8.77 -4.86 -10.24
N GLU A 78 -8.89 -3.55 -10.39
CA GLU A 78 -10.11 -2.83 -10.03
C GLU A 78 -10.40 -1.83 -11.16
N ASN A 79 -11.61 -1.96 -11.74
CA ASN A 79 -12.17 -1.31 -12.93
C ASN A 79 -11.70 0.11 -13.25
#